data_AF-R9K446-F1
#
_entry.id   AF-R9K446-F1
#
_cell.length_a   1.000
_cell.length_b   1.000
_cell.length_c   1.000
_cell.angle_alpha   90.00
_cell.angle_beta   90.00
_cell.angle_gamma   90.00
#
_symmetry.space_group_name_H-M   'P 1'
#
loop_
_entity.id
_entity.type
_entity.pdbx_description
1 polymer ?
#
loop_
_entity_poly.entity_id
_entity_poly.type
_entity_poly.pdbx_seq_one_letter_code
_entity_poly.pdbx_strand_id
1 'polypeptide(L)'
;MESAVIPGYRNRGYDFTITSSTAFDHKWIPERNYFNTISAIVDELFANYLSRPNVRQPILTQYCDGRRVSCPDWMQQWGSMSLGEQGYSAIEILRYYYGDNMYINTAQEISGVPSSWPGYVLENGSSGDKVRQLQEQINVIAGAYPAIPDIQVDGKYGPATSEAVRVFQSVFGLPQTGTVDYRTWYKISEIYVGVSRIAELT
;
A
#
# COMPACT_ATOMS: atom_id res chain seq x y z
N MET A 1 -32.05 8.55 2.38
CA MET A 1 -31.44 7.56 1.48
C MET A 1 -30.42 6.82 2.33
N GLU A 2 -30.70 5.55 2.63
CA GLU A 2 -30.10 4.76 3.70
C GLU A 2 -28.56 4.79 3.66
N SER A 3 -27.97 5.31 4.75
CA SER A 3 -26.55 5.18 5.01
C SER A 3 -26.28 3.70 5.27
N ALA A 4 -25.69 3.00 4.30
CA ALA A 4 -25.15 1.67 4.51
C ALA A 4 -23.93 1.77 5.45
N VAL A 5 -24.20 1.84 6.75
CA VAL A 5 -23.24 1.45 7.78
C VAL A 5 -22.97 -0.02 7.51
N ILE A 6 -21.76 -0.38 7.09
CA ILE A 6 -21.38 -1.79 6.95
C ILE A 6 -21.40 -2.36 8.38
N PRO A 7 -22.39 -3.17 8.80
CA PRO A 7 -22.46 -3.65 10.17
C PRO A 7 -21.40 -4.74 10.28
N GLY A 8 -20.26 -4.44 10.89
CA GLY A 8 -19.17 -5.41 10.90
C GLY A 8 -18.06 -5.13 11.88
N TYR A 9 -17.51 -3.90 11.91
CA TYR A 9 -16.23 -3.71 12.60
C TYR A 9 -16.34 -3.77 14.13
N ARG A 10 -17.27 -3.04 14.74
CA ARG A 10 -17.48 -3.12 16.20
C ARG A 10 -17.91 -4.50 16.69
N ASN A 11 -18.75 -5.19 15.91
CA ASN A 11 -19.19 -6.56 16.22
C ASN A 11 -18.08 -7.61 16.00
N ARG A 12 -16.97 -7.24 15.36
CA ARG A 12 -15.76 -8.06 15.19
C ARG A 12 -14.64 -7.64 16.16
N GLY A 13 -14.95 -6.83 17.18
CA GLY A 13 -14.01 -6.44 18.23
C GLY A 13 -13.15 -5.21 17.92
N TYR A 14 -13.39 -4.50 16.82
CA TYR A 14 -12.71 -3.23 16.54
C TYR A 14 -13.40 -2.07 17.27
N ASP A 15 -12.64 -1.08 17.74
CA ASP A 15 -13.19 0.12 18.41
C ASP A 15 -13.73 1.19 17.43
N PHE A 16 -13.37 1.07 16.15
CA PHE A 16 -13.78 1.96 15.07
C PHE A 16 -14.90 1.40 14.17
N THR A 17 -15.45 2.25 13.31
CA THR A 17 -16.39 1.88 12.25
C THR A 17 -15.91 2.47 10.94
N ILE A 18 -15.81 1.66 9.88
CA ILE A 18 -15.57 2.13 8.52
C ILE A 18 -16.92 2.17 7.81
N THR A 19 -17.29 3.33 7.28
CA THR A 19 -18.50 3.53 6.46
C THR A 19 -18.13 3.67 4.98
N SER A 20 -19.13 3.64 4.10
CA SER A 20 -18.98 4.00 2.67
C SER A 20 -19.67 5.35 2.36
N SER A 21 -19.82 6.19 3.38
CA SER A 21 -20.46 7.50 3.27
C SER A 21 -19.41 8.57 3.09
N THR A 22 -19.43 9.30 1.96
CA THR A 22 -18.51 10.42 1.68
C THR A 22 -18.57 11.56 2.69
N ALA A 23 -19.55 11.56 3.59
CA ALA A 23 -19.59 12.51 4.71
C ALA A 23 -18.55 12.19 5.80
N PHE A 24 -18.11 10.93 5.91
CA PHE A 24 -17.24 10.45 6.98
C PHE A 24 -16.02 9.69 6.44
N ASP A 25 -16.18 8.92 5.37
CA ASP A 25 -15.16 8.02 4.78
C ASP A 25 -15.15 8.11 3.25
N HIS A 26 -14.10 7.60 2.60
CA HIS A 26 -14.13 7.45 1.14
C HIS A 26 -15.14 6.38 0.73
N LYS A 27 -15.88 6.64 -0.37
CA LYS A 27 -16.88 5.70 -0.88
C LYS A 27 -16.21 4.48 -1.52
N TRP A 28 -16.48 3.31 -0.95
CA TRP A 28 -16.10 2.02 -1.51
C TRP A 28 -17.34 1.25 -1.98
N ILE A 29 -17.25 0.66 -3.17
CA ILE A 29 -18.34 -0.14 -3.76
C ILE A 29 -17.81 -1.55 -3.96
N PRO A 30 -18.35 -2.56 -3.25
CA PRO A 30 -17.97 -3.96 -3.45
C PRO A 30 -18.14 -4.38 -4.91
N GLU A 31 -17.28 -5.27 -5.38
CA GLU A 31 -17.38 -5.95 -6.69
C GLU A 31 -17.38 -5.01 -7.91
N ARG A 32 -17.04 -3.73 -7.72
CA ARG A 32 -16.89 -2.80 -8.83
C ARG A 32 -15.59 -3.10 -9.57
N ASN A 33 -15.66 -3.13 -10.90
CA ASN A 33 -14.48 -3.22 -11.75
C ASN A 33 -13.45 -2.14 -11.38
N TYR A 34 -12.20 -2.56 -11.20
CA TYR A 34 -11.06 -1.69 -11.00
C TYR A 34 -10.01 -1.94 -12.09
N PHE A 35 -9.15 -0.95 -12.34
CA PHE A 35 -8.05 -1.08 -13.28
C PHE A 35 -6.81 -1.58 -12.52
N ASN A 36 -6.22 -2.68 -12.97
CA ASN A 36 -5.02 -3.25 -12.35
C ASN A 36 -3.85 -2.24 -12.26
N THR A 37 -3.75 -1.32 -13.23
CA THR A 37 -2.77 -0.23 -13.22
C THR A 37 -2.99 0.74 -12.06
N ILE A 38 -4.25 1.05 -11.75
CA ILE A 38 -4.58 1.92 -10.62
C ILE A 38 -4.30 1.21 -9.30
N SER A 39 -4.66 -0.07 -9.18
CA SER A 39 -4.36 -0.85 -7.96
C SER A 39 -2.86 -0.91 -7.70
N ALA A 40 -2.04 -1.12 -8.73
CA ALA A 40 -0.59 -1.13 -8.58
C ALA A 40 -0.02 0.20 -8.06
N ILE A 41 -0.61 1.34 -8.47
CA ILE A 41 -0.21 2.67 -7.98
C ILE A 41 -0.69 2.88 -6.54
N VAL A 42 -1.91 2.46 -6.21
CA VAL A 42 -2.44 2.54 -4.84
C VAL A 42 -1.57 1.72 -3.88
N ASP A 43 -1.16 0.52 -4.31
CA ASP A 43 -0.25 -0.35 -3.57
C ASP A 43 1.15 0.25 -3.39
N GLU A 44 1.54 1.29 -4.14
CA GLU A 44 2.80 2.03 -3.95
C GLU A 44 2.61 3.25 -3.03
N LEU A 45 1.41 3.83 -3.02
CA LEU A 45 1.11 5.05 -2.29
C LEU A 45 0.45 4.83 -0.93
N PHE A 46 0.08 3.60 -0.55
CA PHE A 46 -0.70 3.38 0.67
C PHE A 46 0.04 3.74 1.97
N ALA A 47 1.37 3.72 1.98
CA ALA A 47 2.15 4.23 3.11
C ALA A 47 2.29 5.75 3.09
N ASN A 48 1.93 6.41 1.98
CA ASN A 48 1.98 7.84 1.88
C ASN A 48 0.73 8.47 2.48
N TYR A 49 0.94 9.48 3.31
CA TYR A 49 -0.12 10.22 3.95
C TYR A 49 0.16 11.72 3.90
N LEU A 50 -0.92 12.48 3.99
CA LEU A 50 -0.86 13.94 3.97
C LEU A 50 -0.67 14.47 5.38
N SER A 51 0.14 15.51 5.51
CA SER A 51 0.39 16.16 6.79
C SER A 51 0.62 17.66 6.64
N ARG A 52 0.46 18.38 7.74
CA ARG A 52 0.82 19.80 7.89
C ARG A 52 1.82 19.95 9.03
N PRO A 53 2.61 21.04 9.06
CA PRO A 53 3.46 21.36 10.19
C PRO A 53 2.64 21.35 11.48
N ASN A 54 3.16 20.69 12.52
CA ASN A 54 2.54 20.57 13.86
C ASN A 54 1.25 19.73 13.95
N VAL A 55 0.83 19.06 12.87
CA VAL A 55 -0.29 18.11 12.91
C VAL A 55 0.29 16.69 12.97
N ARG A 56 0.06 15.99 14.09
CA ARG A 56 0.61 14.65 14.31
C ARG A 56 -0.13 13.55 13.55
N GLN A 57 -1.40 13.76 13.21
CA GLN A 57 -2.24 12.76 12.57
C GLN A 57 -2.29 12.98 11.06
N PRO A 58 -2.35 11.89 10.25
CA PRO A 58 -2.64 11.96 8.83
C PRO A 58 -3.90 12.77 8.52
N ILE A 59 -3.82 13.59 7.47
CA ILE A 59 -4.94 14.42 7.00
C ILE A 59 -5.74 13.62 5.98
N LEU A 60 -7.03 13.49 6.23
CA LEU A 60 -7.99 12.99 5.24
C LEU A 60 -8.36 14.14 4.29
N THR A 61 -8.11 13.96 3.00
CA THR A 61 -8.61 14.86 1.96
C THR A 61 -9.96 14.36 1.45
N GLN A 62 -11.03 15.07 1.85
CA GLN A 62 -12.36 14.83 1.30
C GLN A 62 -12.44 15.42 -0.12
N TYR A 63 -13.14 14.74 -1.01
CA TYR A 63 -13.35 15.24 -2.37
C TYR A 63 -14.81 15.06 -2.79
N CYS A 64 -15.26 15.90 -3.70
CA CYS A 64 -16.53 15.72 -4.38
C CYS A 64 -16.33 15.61 -5.90
N ASP A 65 -17.39 15.25 -6.61
CA ASP A 65 -17.40 15.21 -8.08
C ASP A 65 -16.96 16.56 -8.69
N GLY A 66 -17.52 17.68 -8.20
CA GLY A 66 -17.26 19.02 -8.73
C GLY A 66 -18.07 19.36 -9.99
N ARG A 67 -18.84 18.41 -10.55
CA ARG A 67 -19.72 18.63 -11.72
C ARG A 67 -21.20 18.64 -11.35
N ARG A 68 -21.66 17.64 -10.59
CA ARG A 68 -23.05 17.55 -10.08
C ARG A 68 -23.20 18.07 -8.66
N VAL A 69 -22.12 18.05 -7.88
CA VAL A 69 -22.05 18.50 -6.49
C VAL A 69 -20.91 19.50 -6.37
N SER A 70 -21.18 20.68 -5.83
CA SER A 70 -20.17 21.69 -5.51
C SER A 70 -19.72 21.53 -4.06
N CYS A 71 -18.41 21.52 -3.85
CA CYS A 71 -17.78 21.49 -2.53
C CYS A 71 -16.76 22.63 -2.45
N PRO A 72 -17.15 23.80 -1.90
CA PRO A 72 -16.21 24.88 -1.64
C PRO A 72 -15.09 24.39 -0.73
N ASP A 73 -13.86 24.84 -0.98
CA ASP A 73 -12.66 24.53 -0.19
C ASP A 73 -12.20 23.07 -0.18
N TRP A 74 -12.86 22.17 -0.92
CA TRP A 74 -12.46 20.77 -1.06
C TRP A 74 -11.97 20.48 -2.46
N MET A 75 -11.17 19.41 -2.57
CA MET A 75 -10.72 18.92 -3.86
C MET A 75 -11.90 18.44 -4.70
N GLN A 76 -11.89 18.80 -5.98
CA GLN A 76 -12.90 18.37 -6.93
C GLN A 76 -12.31 17.33 -7.88
N GLN A 77 -13.04 16.25 -8.15
CA GLN A 77 -12.55 15.17 -9.00
C GLN A 77 -12.20 15.68 -10.40
N TRP A 78 -13.13 16.37 -11.09
CA TRP A 78 -12.86 16.92 -12.42
C TRP A 78 -11.88 18.09 -12.41
N GLY A 79 -11.87 18.88 -11.33
CA GLY A 79 -10.90 19.98 -11.19
C GLY A 79 -9.47 19.47 -11.04
N SER A 80 -9.26 18.45 -10.20
CA SER A 80 -7.96 17.79 -10.03
C SER A 80 -7.49 17.09 -11.31
N MET A 81 -8.39 16.44 -12.06
CA MET A 81 -8.08 15.89 -13.38
C MET A 81 -7.58 16.98 -14.34
N SER A 82 -8.28 18.11 -14.44
CA SER A 82 -7.89 19.20 -15.35
C SER A 82 -6.53 19.80 -14.98
N LEU A 83 -6.21 19.92 -13.69
CA LEU A 83 -4.87 20.35 -13.25
C LEU A 83 -3.79 19.31 -13.61
N GLY A 84 -4.10 18.02 -13.47
CA GLY A 84 -3.20 16.94 -13.91
C GLY A 84 -2.95 16.97 -15.42
N GLU A 85 -3.97 17.23 -16.24
CA GLU A 85 -3.83 17.43 -17.69
C GLU A 85 -2.96 18.65 -18.05
N GLN A 86 -2.94 19.67 -17.19
CA GLN A 86 -2.06 20.83 -17.30
C GLN A 86 -0.62 20.56 -16.83
N GLY A 87 -0.32 19.33 -16.37
CA GLY A 87 1.01 18.93 -15.95
C GLY A 87 1.32 19.15 -14.46
N TYR A 88 0.33 19.53 -13.65
CA TYR A 88 0.53 19.66 -12.21
C TYR A 88 0.79 18.28 -11.58
N SER A 89 1.80 18.20 -10.73
CA SER A 89 2.07 17.03 -9.90
C SER A 89 1.00 16.87 -8.81
N ALA A 90 0.93 15.66 -8.23
CA ALA A 90 -0.02 15.36 -7.16
C ALA A 90 0.10 16.34 -5.98
N ILE A 91 1.32 16.72 -5.58
CA ILE A 91 1.54 17.65 -4.48
C ILE A 91 1.11 19.08 -4.84
N GLU A 92 1.31 19.52 -6.09
CA GLU A 92 0.88 20.85 -6.53
C GLU A 92 -0.65 20.95 -6.59
N ILE A 93 -1.34 19.89 -7.05
CA ILE A 93 -2.80 19.81 -7.01
C ILE A 93 -3.31 19.87 -5.57
N LEU A 94 -2.69 19.15 -4.64
CA LEU A 94 -3.08 19.19 -3.24
C LEU A 94 -2.88 20.57 -2.61
N ARG A 95 -1.78 21.24 -2.93
CA ARG A 95 -1.51 22.61 -2.45
C ARG A 95 -2.46 23.64 -3.06
N TYR A 96 -2.89 23.43 -4.31
CA TYR A 96 -3.92 24.26 -4.95
C TYR A 96 -5.23 24.25 -4.15
N TYR A 97 -5.67 23.09 -3.65
CA TYR A 97 -6.93 22.97 -2.91
C TYR A 97 -6.80 23.26 -1.40
N TYR A 98 -5.68 22.89 -0.78
CA TYR A 98 -5.56 22.86 0.68
C TYR A 98 -4.49 23.81 1.24
N GLY A 99 -3.80 24.55 0.38
CA GLY A 99 -2.73 25.50 0.72
C GLY A 99 -1.33 24.89 0.71
N ASP A 100 -0.32 25.76 0.67
CA ASP A 100 1.08 25.39 0.41
C ASP A 100 1.79 24.59 1.50
N ASN A 101 1.23 24.57 2.72
CA ASN A 101 1.79 23.85 3.87
C ASN A 101 1.43 22.36 3.91
N MET A 102 1.03 21.77 2.78
CA MET A 102 0.81 20.34 2.64
C MET A 102 2.10 19.61 2.25
N TYR A 103 2.29 18.43 2.84
CA TYR A 103 3.38 17.50 2.53
C TYR A 103 2.83 16.08 2.36
N ILE A 104 3.41 15.34 1.42
CA ILE A 104 3.25 13.89 1.32
C ILE A 104 4.41 13.26 2.09
N ASN A 105 4.10 12.55 3.17
CA ASN A 105 5.07 11.81 3.96
C ASN A 105 4.82 10.32 3.84
N THR A 106 5.86 9.51 4.02
CA THR A 106 5.75 8.05 4.05
C THR A 106 5.75 7.57 5.50
N ALA A 107 4.85 6.66 5.84
CA ALA A 107 4.79 6.03 7.16
C ALA A 107 6.08 5.23 7.41
N GLN A 108 6.69 5.46 8.58
CA GLN A 108 7.87 4.70 9.00
C GLN A 108 7.52 3.25 9.36
N GLU A 109 6.30 3.03 9.86
CA GLU A 109 5.79 1.72 10.26
C GLU A 109 4.33 1.56 9.82
N ILE A 110 3.98 0.34 9.42
CA ILE A 110 2.63 -0.03 9.03
C ILE A 110 2.19 -1.16 9.96
N SER A 111 1.14 -0.90 10.75
CA SER A 111 0.63 -1.90 11.69
C SER A 111 0.24 -3.18 10.96
N GLY A 112 0.69 -4.32 11.47
CA GLY A 112 0.48 -5.63 10.84
C GLY A 112 1.51 -6.01 9.77
N VAL A 113 2.48 -5.15 9.47
CA VAL A 113 3.66 -5.49 8.65
C VAL A 113 4.86 -5.71 9.58
N PRO A 114 5.62 -6.81 9.46
CA PRO A 114 6.75 -7.08 10.37
C PRO A 114 7.88 -6.06 10.28
N SER A 115 8.05 -5.41 9.12
CA SER A 115 9.12 -4.46 8.86
C SER A 115 8.85 -3.67 7.58
N SER A 116 9.08 -2.36 7.64
CA SER A 116 8.87 -1.46 6.51
C SER A 116 9.94 -1.59 5.43
N TRP A 117 9.56 -1.26 4.20
CA TRP A 117 10.48 -1.24 3.06
C TRP A 117 11.68 -0.31 3.34
N PRO A 118 12.93 -0.71 3.00
CA PRO A 118 14.14 0.03 3.38
C PRO A 118 14.37 1.36 2.65
N GLY A 119 13.50 1.76 1.71
CA GLY A 119 13.68 2.99 0.94
C GLY A 119 14.51 2.84 -0.34
N TYR A 120 14.98 1.63 -0.65
CA TYR A 120 15.74 1.32 -1.86
C TYR A 120 15.42 -0.10 -2.36
N VAL A 121 15.70 -0.37 -3.63
CA VAL A 121 15.47 -1.67 -4.27
C VAL A 121 16.50 -2.69 -3.77
N LEU A 122 16.06 -3.87 -3.35
CA LEU A 122 16.97 -4.98 -3.06
C LEU A 122 17.18 -5.80 -4.33
N GLU A 123 18.43 -5.92 -4.73
CA GLU A 123 18.86 -6.59 -5.96
C GLU A 123 20.24 -7.24 -5.76
N ASN A 124 20.73 -7.97 -6.77
CA ASN A 124 22.02 -8.65 -6.71
C ASN A 124 23.14 -7.71 -6.24
N GLY A 125 23.83 -8.09 -5.16
CA GLY A 125 24.86 -7.29 -4.50
C GLY A 125 24.38 -6.51 -3.27
N SER A 126 23.07 -6.38 -3.06
CA SER A 126 22.51 -5.85 -1.81
C SER A 126 22.87 -6.75 -0.63
N SER A 127 23.05 -6.17 0.56
CA SER A 127 23.34 -6.95 1.77
C SER A 127 22.87 -6.24 3.04
N GLY A 128 22.81 -7.00 4.14
CA GLY A 128 22.43 -6.51 5.47
C GLY A 128 21.12 -7.09 5.97
N ASP A 129 20.64 -6.55 7.09
CA ASP A 129 19.52 -7.12 7.84
C ASP A 129 18.21 -7.16 7.05
N LYS A 130 18.00 -6.20 6.14
CA LYS A 130 16.81 -6.16 5.28
C LYS A 130 16.81 -7.30 4.24
N VAL A 131 17.98 -7.69 3.75
CA VAL A 131 18.10 -8.88 2.89
C VAL A 131 17.91 -10.15 3.70
N ARG A 132 18.49 -10.22 4.91
CA ARG A 132 18.30 -11.37 5.81
C ARG A 132 16.81 -11.59 6.11
N GLN A 133 16.12 -10.52 6.47
CA GLN A 133 14.69 -10.53 6.73
C GLN A 133 13.88 -10.95 5.51
N LEU A 134 14.20 -10.43 4.32
CA LEU A 134 13.58 -10.86 3.08
C LEU A 134 13.74 -12.38 2.87
N GLN A 135 14.95 -12.90 3.07
CA GLN A 135 15.24 -14.33 2.90
C GLN A 135 14.45 -15.19 3.90
N GLU A 136 14.36 -14.76 5.16
CA GLU A 136 13.55 -15.44 6.19
C GLU A 136 12.08 -15.49 5.80
N GLN A 137 11.52 -14.36 5.34
CA GLN A 137 10.12 -14.28 4.93
C GLN A 137 9.85 -15.18 3.71
N ILE A 138 10.73 -15.15 2.69
CA ILE A 138 10.59 -15.99 1.51
C ILE A 138 10.58 -17.49 1.88
N ASN A 139 11.47 -17.93 2.78
CA ASN A 139 11.50 -19.34 3.19
C ASN A 139 10.24 -19.76 3.96
N VAL A 140 9.70 -18.89 4.82
CA VAL A 140 8.43 -19.18 5.50
C VAL A 140 7.28 -19.30 4.48
N ILE A 141 7.27 -18.44 3.46
CA ILE A 141 6.28 -18.51 2.37
C ILE A 141 6.47 -19.78 1.54
N ALA A 142 7.71 -20.17 1.24
CA ALA A 142 8.03 -21.38 0.47
C ALA A 142 7.46 -22.65 1.13
N GLY A 143 7.36 -22.69 2.46
CA GLY A 143 6.71 -23.79 3.19
C GLY A 143 5.23 -23.99 2.82
N ALA A 144 4.51 -22.91 2.48
CA ALA A 144 3.10 -22.97 2.03
C ALA A 144 2.96 -22.96 0.49
N TYR A 145 3.99 -22.48 -0.22
CA TYR A 145 4.01 -22.34 -1.68
C TYR A 145 5.25 -23.06 -2.27
N PRO A 146 5.18 -24.38 -2.48
CA PRO A 146 6.34 -25.21 -2.85
C PRO A 146 7.00 -24.86 -4.20
N ALA A 147 6.34 -24.05 -5.03
CA ALA A 147 6.92 -23.55 -6.26
C ALA A 147 8.07 -22.55 -6.00
N ILE A 148 8.02 -21.85 -4.87
CA ILE A 148 9.05 -20.88 -4.48
C ILE A 148 10.22 -21.66 -3.86
N PRO A 149 11.45 -21.52 -4.38
CA PRO A 149 12.59 -22.23 -3.84
C PRO A 149 13.02 -21.66 -2.49
N ASP A 150 13.40 -22.54 -1.56
CA ASP A 150 14.11 -22.16 -0.35
C ASP A 150 15.49 -21.58 -0.69
N ILE A 151 15.89 -20.57 0.07
CA ILE A 151 17.17 -19.88 -0.11
C ILE A 151 17.95 -19.79 1.19
N GLN A 152 19.27 -19.63 1.07
CA GLN A 152 20.12 -19.42 2.23
C GLN A 152 19.84 -18.06 2.87
N VAL A 153 19.70 -18.04 4.20
CA VAL A 153 19.53 -16.82 5.01
C VAL A 153 20.91 -16.32 5.44
N ASP A 154 21.64 -15.69 4.53
CA ASP A 154 22.98 -15.17 4.77
C ASP A 154 23.06 -13.63 4.85
N GLY A 155 21.96 -12.95 4.54
CA GLY A 155 21.90 -11.49 4.46
C GLY A 155 22.58 -10.92 3.21
N LYS A 156 22.80 -11.73 2.17
CA LYS A 156 23.39 -11.32 0.89
C LYS A 156 22.45 -11.64 -0.26
N TYR A 157 22.13 -10.63 -1.05
CA TYR A 157 21.21 -10.79 -2.17
C TYR A 157 22.02 -11.29 -3.36
N GLY A 158 22.00 -12.61 -3.56
CA GLY A 158 22.67 -13.28 -4.67
C GLY A 158 21.71 -13.82 -5.74
N PRO A 159 22.23 -14.49 -6.78
CA PRO A 159 21.43 -15.06 -7.86
C PRO A 159 20.31 -16.00 -7.37
N ALA A 160 20.56 -16.79 -6.32
CA ALA A 160 19.55 -17.65 -5.72
C ALA A 160 18.39 -16.85 -5.11
N THR A 161 18.67 -15.76 -4.37
CA THR A 161 17.64 -14.86 -3.84
C THR A 161 16.87 -14.17 -4.97
N SER A 162 17.56 -13.71 -6.01
CA SER A 162 16.91 -13.09 -7.18
C SER A 162 15.95 -14.05 -7.88
N GLU A 163 16.34 -15.32 -8.04
CA GLU A 163 15.48 -16.34 -8.64
C GLU A 163 14.26 -16.65 -7.76
N ALA A 164 14.45 -16.82 -6.46
CA ALA A 164 13.33 -17.04 -5.53
C ALA A 164 12.33 -15.88 -5.57
N VAL A 165 12.82 -14.64 -5.60
CA VAL A 165 11.98 -13.45 -5.75
C VAL A 165 11.27 -13.42 -7.10
N ARG A 166 11.93 -13.80 -8.19
CA ARG A 166 11.32 -13.87 -9.52
C ARG A 166 10.17 -14.89 -9.55
N VAL A 167 10.36 -16.05 -8.93
CA VAL A 167 9.32 -17.07 -8.80
C VAL A 167 8.18 -16.59 -7.91
N PHE A 168 8.47 -15.97 -6.77
CA PHE A 168 7.46 -15.32 -5.92
C PHE A 168 6.63 -14.31 -6.73
N GLN A 169 7.30 -13.43 -7.48
CA GLN A 169 6.63 -12.44 -8.32
C GLN A 169 5.71 -13.10 -9.35
N SER A 170 6.15 -14.18 -9.98
CA SER A 170 5.33 -14.97 -10.92
C SER A 170 4.08 -15.55 -10.22
N VAL A 171 4.25 -16.18 -9.06
CA VAL A 171 3.16 -16.81 -8.29
C VAL A 171 2.09 -15.80 -7.89
N PHE A 172 2.48 -14.58 -7.54
CA PHE A 172 1.57 -13.53 -7.03
C PHE A 172 1.25 -12.44 -8.06
N GLY A 173 1.52 -12.66 -9.34
CA GLY A 173 1.11 -11.76 -10.43
C GLY A 173 1.82 -10.40 -10.43
N LEU A 174 3.06 -10.35 -9.94
CA LEU A 174 3.94 -9.19 -9.99
C LEU A 174 4.86 -9.25 -11.23
N PRO A 175 5.42 -8.11 -11.68
CA PRO A 175 6.49 -8.10 -12.67
C PRO A 175 7.68 -8.96 -12.20
N GLN A 176 8.15 -9.87 -13.04
CA GLN A 176 9.18 -10.87 -12.72
C GLN A 176 10.60 -10.30 -12.85
N THR A 177 10.90 -9.23 -12.14
CA THR A 177 12.21 -8.56 -12.18
C THR A 177 13.30 -9.35 -11.47
N GLY A 178 12.93 -10.15 -10.46
CA GLY A 178 13.89 -10.76 -9.54
C GLY A 178 14.61 -9.72 -8.65
N THR A 179 14.01 -8.53 -8.52
CA THR A 179 14.42 -7.46 -7.60
C THR A 179 13.25 -7.14 -6.67
N VAL A 180 13.53 -6.64 -5.47
CA VAL A 180 12.51 -6.28 -4.49
C VAL A 180 12.40 -4.77 -4.38
N ASP A 181 11.47 -4.23 -5.16
CA ASP A 181 10.99 -2.85 -5.03
C ASP A 181 9.96 -2.73 -3.89
N TYR A 182 9.44 -1.51 -3.70
CA TYR A 182 8.43 -1.21 -2.69
C TYR A 182 7.24 -2.18 -2.76
N ARG A 183 6.70 -2.40 -3.98
CA ARG A 183 5.52 -3.24 -4.20
C ARG A 183 5.81 -4.71 -3.85
N THR A 184 6.96 -5.23 -4.30
CA THR A 184 7.36 -6.61 -4.03
C THR A 184 7.57 -6.82 -2.53
N TRP A 185 8.19 -5.86 -1.82
CA TRP A 185 8.42 -5.96 -0.37
C TRP A 185 7.12 -6.10 0.42
N TYR A 186 6.13 -5.24 0.16
CA TYR A 186 4.87 -5.29 0.88
C TYR A 186 4.02 -6.49 0.48
N LYS A 187 4.12 -6.96 -0.77
CA LYS A 187 3.46 -8.21 -1.17
C LYS A 187 4.05 -9.41 -0.43
N ILE A 188 5.37 -9.50 -0.30
CA ILE A 188 6.03 -10.55 0.50
C ILE A 188 5.57 -10.46 1.96
N SER A 189 5.56 -9.26 2.54
CA SER A 189 5.13 -9.07 3.93
C SER A 189 3.67 -9.47 4.16
N GLU A 190 2.76 -9.11 3.25
CA GLU A 190 1.34 -9.50 3.30
C GLU A 190 1.20 -11.03 3.31
N ILE A 191 1.84 -11.71 2.35
CA ILE A 191 1.77 -13.17 2.24
C ILE A 191 2.41 -13.83 3.45
N TYR A 192 3.58 -13.35 3.90
CA TYR A 192 4.25 -13.85 5.11
C TYR A 192 3.33 -13.81 6.34
N VAL A 193 2.67 -12.68 6.59
CA VAL A 193 1.73 -12.54 7.72
C VAL A 193 0.51 -13.44 7.54
N GLY A 194 0.03 -13.60 6.31
CA GLY A 194 -1.06 -14.52 5.99
C GLY A 194 -0.72 -15.97 6.33
N VAL A 195 0.45 -16.46 5.88
CA VAL A 195 0.86 -17.85 6.10
C VAL A 195 1.28 -18.10 7.54
N SER A 196 1.93 -17.14 8.21
CA SER A 196 2.38 -17.32 9.60
C SER A 196 1.20 -17.42 10.57
N ARG A 197 0.15 -16.61 10.38
CA ARG A 197 -1.09 -16.71 11.16
C ARG A 197 -1.82 -18.03 10.94
N ILE A 198 -1.77 -18.59 9.74
CA ILE A 198 -2.34 -19.92 9.47
C ILE A 198 -1.55 -20.99 10.25
N ALA A 199 -0.22 -20.90 10.25
CA ALA A 199 0.64 -21.83 10.97
C ALA A 199 0.47 -21.75 12.51
N GLU A 200 0.07 -20.61 13.06
CA GLU A 200 -0.23 -20.47 14.50
C GLU A 200 -1.57 -21.11 14.92
N LEU A 201 -2.43 -21.48 13.97
CA LEU A 201 -3.78 -22.03 14.22
C LEU A 201 -3.87 -23.56 14.06
N THR A 202 -2.79 -24.23 13.67
CA THR A 202 -2.71 -25.69 13.43
C THR A 202 -1.85 -26.38 14.47
#